data_AF-A0A6J7QMW5-F1
#
_entry.id   AF-A0A6J7QMW5-F1
#
_cell.length_a   1.000
_cell.length_b   1.000
_cell.length_c   1.000
_cell.angle_alpha   90.00
_cell.angle_beta   90.00
_cell.angle_gamma   90.00
#
_symmetry.space_group_name_H-M   'P 1'
#
loop_
_entity.id
_entity.type
_entity.pdbx_description
1 polymer ?
#
loop_
_entity_poly.entity_id
_entity_poly.type
_entity_poly.pdbx_seq_one_letter_code
_entity_poly.pdbx_strand_id
1 'polypeptide(L)'
;MHPRRADIPIYLAAIGPKNVELAAEIADGWLPIFFSPERYASAFGDAVEAGFAKAGGNKTLADFDIAPTVNVLLGDDLEMLRGFAKPMIALYVGGMGARGKNFYNDLACRYGYEAEAKEIQDLYLDGKKREAAAAVPDSLVDEIALIGPKERIADRLDAWRESGVGTLIVGSAQIEAIRVMAELCL
;
A
#
# COMPACT_ATOMS: atom_id res chain seq x y z
N MET A 1 31.02 -23.05 -0.90
CA MET A 1 30.80 -21.60 -0.66
C MET A 1 30.16 -21.45 0.71
N HIS A 2 30.57 -20.46 1.51
CA HIS A 2 29.86 -20.05 2.73
C HIS A 2 29.17 -18.70 2.48
N PRO A 3 27.86 -18.57 2.75
CA PRO A 3 27.18 -17.29 2.61
C PRO A 3 27.70 -16.27 3.63
N ARG A 4 27.84 -15.00 3.22
CA ARG A 4 28.32 -13.89 4.07
C ARG A 4 27.35 -13.52 5.19
N ARG A 5 26.07 -13.88 5.04
CA ARG A 5 25.00 -13.73 6.02
C ARG A 5 24.32 -15.09 6.16
N ALA A 6 24.24 -15.62 7.38
CA ALA A 6 23.64 -16.93 7.63
C ALA A 6 22.12 -16.91 7.38
N ASP A 7 21.48 -15.79 7.73
CA ASP A 7 20.03 -15.61 7.64
C ASP A 7 19.70 -14.52 6.62
N ILE A 8 18.99 -14.89 5.54
CA ILE A 8 18.53 -13.95 4.52
C ILE A 8 17.05 -13.69 4.76
N PRO A 9 16.63 -12.45 5.06
CA PRO A 9 15.22 -12.13 5.28
C PRO A 9 14.37 -12.47 4.04
N ILE A 10 13.24 -13.14 4.27
CA ILE A 10 12.27 -13.51 3.26
C ILE A 10 11.06 -12.59 3.38
N TYR A 11 10.71 -11.93 2.28
CA TYR A 11 9.53 -11.07 2.20
C TYR A 11 8.51 -11.69 1.25
N LEU A 12 7.23 -11.61 1.61
CA LEU A 12 6.14 -12.05 0.74
C LEU A 12 5.29 -10.86 0.30
N ALA A 13 5.08 -10.72 -1.02
CA ALA A 13 4.08 -9.79 -1.55
C ALA A 13 2.70 -10.45 -1.47
N ALA A 14 1.77 -9.82 -0.75
CA ALA A 14 0.44 -10.34 -0.50
C ALA A 14 -0.62 -9.24 -0.48
N ILE A 15 -1.85 -9.56 -0.87
CA ILE A 15 -2.96 -8.59 -1.01
C ILE A 15 -4.21 -9.06 -0.23
N GLY A 16 -4.63 -10.31 -0.43
CA GLY A 16 -5.80 -10.87 0.24
C GLY A 16 -5.48 -11.30 1.69
N PRO A 17 -6.46 -11.30 2.61
CA PRO A 17 -6.20 -11.57 4.04
C PRO A 17 -5.54 -12.92 4.27
N LYS A 18 -5.94 -13.96 3.51
CA LYS A 18 -5.34 -15.29 3.62
C LYS A 18 -3.86 -15.35 3.21
N ASN A 19 -3.46 -14.54 2.23
CA ASN A 19 -2.06 -14.47 1.81
C ASN A 19 -1.23 -13.61 2.79
N VAL A 20 -1.86 -12.62 3.44
CA VAL A 20 -1.23 -11.82 4.49
C VAL A 20 -1.04 -12.66 5.76
N GLU A 21 -2.03 -13.47 6.12
CA GLU A 21 -1.92 -14.48 7.20
C GLU A 21 -0.76 -15.44 6.92
N LEU A 22 -0.64 -15.95 5.68
CA LEU A 22 0.50 -16.76 5.27
C LEU A 22 1.83 -15.99 5.39
N ALA A 23 1.89 -14.73 4.92
CA ALA A 23 3.10 -13.91 5.04
C ALA A 23 3.54 -13.79 6.51
N ALA A 24 2.61 -13.45 7.41
CA ALA A 24 2.85 -13.34 8.84
C ALA A 24 3.28 -14.68 9.47
N GLU A 25 2.77 -15.81 8.98
CA GLU A 25 3.17 -17.14 9.43
C GLU A 25 4.62 -17.49 9.05
N ILE A 26 5.00 -17.34 7.77
CA ILE A 26 6.23 -17.98 7.25
C ILE A 26 7.35 -17.02 6.84
N ALA A 27 7.10 -15.71 6.72
CA ALA A 27 8.05 -14.75 6.16
C ALA A 27 8.53 -13.74 7.21
N ASP A 28 9.71 -13.15 7.03
CA ASP A 28 10.25 -12.09 7.89
C ASP A 28 9.63 -10.71 7.61
N GLY A 29 8.88 -10.58 6.51
CA GLY A 29 8.19 -9.34 6.18
C GLY A 29 7.13 -9.48 5.09
N TRP A 30 6.32 -8.43 4.96
CA TRP A 30 5.25 -8.30 3.99
C TRP A 30 5.47 -7.07 3.12
N LEU A 31 5.27 -7.23 1.81
CA LEU A 31 5.34 -6.16 0.81
C LEU A 31 3.92 -5.80 0.35
N PRO A 32 3.15 -5.01 1.11
CA PRO A 32 1.85 -4.55 0.66
C PRO A 32 1.96 -3.52 -0.47
N ILE A 33 0.96 -3.56 -1.34
CA ILE A 33 0.67 -2.52 -2.33
C ILE A 33 -0.62 -1.82 -1.95
N PHE A 34 -0.69 -0.52 -2.19
CA PHE A 34 -1.80 0.35 -1.78
C PHE A 34 -2.12 0.23 -0.28
N PHE A 35 -1.09 0.13 0.55
CA PHE A 35 -1.29 0.10 1.99
C PHE A 35 -1.90 1.42 2.47
N SER A 36 -3.00 1.35 3.20
CA SER A 36 -3.59 2.49 3.91
C SER A 36 -3.30 2.36 5.41
N PRO A 37 -2.49 3.25 6.02
CA PRO A 37 -2.17 3.19 7.44
C PRO A 37 -3.41 3.33 8.34
N GLU A 38 -4.39 4.13 7.91
CA GLU A 38 -5.65 4.32 8.64
C GLU A 38 -6.54 3.07 8.66
N ARG A 39 -6.34 2.15 7.70
CA ARG A 39 -7.19 0.96 7.52
C ARG A 39 -6.49 -0.33 7.89
N TYR A 40 -5.19 -0.31 8.20
CA TYR A 40 -4.40 -1.50 8.49
C TYR A 40 -5.06 -2.39 9.55
N ALA A 41 -5.40 -1.82 10.71
CA ALA A 41 -5.96 -2.57 11.83
C ALA A 41 -7.24 -3.31 11.43
N SER A 42 -8.18 -2.65 10.76
CA SER A 42 -9.45 -3.25 10.34
C SER A 42 -9.34 -4.18 9.13
N ALA A 43 -8.41 -3.92 8.21
CA ALA A 43 -8.30 -4.68 6.96
C ALA A 43 -7.41 -5.92 7.07
N PHE A 44 -6.40 -5.88 7.96
CA PHE A 44 -5.33 -6.86 8.01
C PHE A 44 -4.88 -7.27 9.41
N GLY A 45 -5.21 -6.52 10.47
CA GLY A 45 -4.77 -6.82 11.84
C GLY A 45 -5.05 -8.26 12.26
N ASP A 46 -6.30 -8.71 12.11
CA ASP A 46 -6.70 -10.09 12.43
C ASP A 46 -5.95 -11.15 11.61
N ALA A 47 -5.63 -10.85 10.34
CA ALA A 47 -4.90 -11.78 9.49
C ALA A 47 -3.43 -11.91 9.92
N VAL A 48 -2.80 -10.79 10.26
CA VAL A 48 -1.42 -10.76 10.76
C VAL A 48 -1.32 -11.54 12.09
N GLU A 49 -2.21 -11.24 13.05
CA GLU A 49 -2.27 -11.94 14.34
C GLU A 49 -2.53 -13.45 14.17
N ALA A 50 -3.43 -13.84 13.26
CA ALA A 50 -3.68 -15.25 12.95
C ALA A 50 -2.42 -15.95 12.37
N GLY A 51 -1.64 -15.26 11.54
CA GLY A 51 -0.37 -15.77 11.02
C GLY A 51 0.67 -15.96 12.12
N PHE A 52 0.81 -14.98 13.02
CA PHE A 52 1.71 -15.07 14.18
C PHE A 52 1.33 -16.23 15.12
N ALA A 53 0.03 -16.43 15.37
CA ALA A 53 -0.46 -17.55 16.17
C ALA A 53 -0.06 -18.91 15.55
N LYS A 54 -0.10 -19.04 14.22
CA LYS A 54 0.32 -20.25 13.51
C LYS A 54 1.84 -20.46 13.49
N ALA A 55 2.62 -19.38 13.55
CA ALA A 55 4.08 -19.42 13.67
C ALA A 55 4.57 -19.87 15.07
N GLY A 56 3.70 -20.43 15.91
CA GLY A 56 4.01 -20.85 17.28
C GLY A 56 3.75 -19.79 18.35
N GLY A 57 3.11 -18.67 17.99
CA GLY A 57 2.56 -17.68 18.93
C GLY A 57 3.56 -16.73 19.58
N ASN A 58 4.86 -16.87 19.31
CA ASN A 58 5.90 -15.99 19.85
C ASN A 58 6.30 -14.85 18.89
N LYS A 59 5.79 -14.90 17.65
CA LYS A 59 6.12 -13.92 16.62
C LYS A 59 5.26 -12.66 16.80
N THR A 60 5.87 -11.50 16.62
CA THR A 60 5.20 -10.21 16.74
C THR A 60 5.61 -9.28 15.61
N LEU A 61 5.09 -8.04 15.60
CA LEU A 61 5.57 -7.00 14.68
C LEU A 61 7.06 -6.68 14.86
N ALA A 62 7.69 -7.03 15.99
CA ALA A 62 9.14 -6.89 16.15
C ALA A 62 9.93 -7.89 15.28
N ASP A 63 9.30 -8.97 14.85
CA ASP A 63 9.88 -10.05 14.04
C ASP A 63 9.35 -10.04 12.59
N PHE A 64 8.53 -9.04 12.23
CA PHE A 64 7.82 -9.01 10.95
C PHE A 64 7.76 -7.59 10.38
N ASP A 65 8.56 -7.32 9.36
CA ASP A 65 8.60 -6.00 8.73
C ASP A 65 7.45 -5.81 7.74
N ILE A 66 6.53 -4.91 8.06
CA ILE A 66 5.53 -4.40 7.11
C ILE A 66 6.21 -3.31 6.29
N ALA A 67 6.48 -3.62 5.01
CA ALA A 67 7.29 -2.80 4.12
C ALA A 67 6.54 -2.37 2.83
N PRO A 68 5.56 -1.45 2.91
CA PRO A 68 4.80 -0.98 1.76
C PRO A 68 5.68 -0.28 0.72
N THR A 69 5.35 -0.48 -0.56
CA THR A 69 5.78 0.46 -1.62
C THR A 69 4.86 1.67 -1.61
N VAL A 70 5.43 2.85 -1.36
CA VAL A 70 4.70 4.11 -1.22
C VAL A 70 5.10 5.05 -2.35
N ASN A 71 4.12 5.47 -3.16
CA ASN A 71 4.38 6.50 -4.17
C ASN A 71 4.59 7.84 -3.47
N VAL A 72 5.71 8.49 -3.76
CA VAL A 72 6.04 9.81 -3.20
C VAL A 72 6.15 10.82 -4.33
N LEU A 73 5.28 11.83 -4.30
CA LEU A 73 5.27 12.93 -5.26
C LEU A 73 5.33 14.27 -4.51
N LEU A 74 6.46 14.95 -4.63
CA LEU A 74 6.72 16.26 -4.04
C LEU A 74 6.27 17.37 -4.99
N GLY A 75 5.52 18.34 -4.45
CA GLY A 75 5.14 19.57 -5.16
C GLY A 75 3.91 20.25 -4.55
N ASP A 76 3.63 21.47 -4.97
CA ASP A 76 2.59 22.31 -4.35
C ASP A 76 1.18 22.08 -4.92
N ASP A 77 1.08 21.62 -6.16
CA ASP A 77 -0.20 21.38 -6.83
C ASP A 77 -0.72 19.96 -6.53
N LEU A 78 -1.51 19.84 -5.47
CA LEU A 78 -2.08 18.56 -5.03
C LEU A 78 -2.99 17.91 -6.08
N GLU A 79 -3.79 18.71 -6.79
CA GLU A 79 -4.73 18.19 -7.78
C GLU A 79 -3.97 17.56 -8.95
N MET A 80 -2.96 18.27 -9.47
CA MET A 80 -2.08 17.76 -10.51
C MET A 80 -1.34 16.50 -10.05
N LEU A 81 -0.78 16.50 -8.83
CA LEU A 81 -0.02 15.36 -8.33
C LEU A 81 -0.89 14.12 -8.10
N ARG A 82 -2.09 14.26 -7.53
CA ARG A 82 -3.07 13.17 -7.45
C ARG A 82 -3.42 12.66 -8.85
N GLY A 83 -3.59 13.58 -9.81
CA GLY A 83 -3.82 13.25 -11.22
C GLY A 83 -2.76 12.34 -11.84
N PHE A 84 -1.49 12.40 -11.40
CA PHE A 84 -0.46 11.46 -11.83
C PHE A 84 -0.58 10.06 -11.20
N ALA A 85 -1.12 9.95 -9.98
CA ALA A 85 -1.28 8.68 -9.28
C ALA A 85 -2.55 7.92 -9.73
N LYS A 86 -3.64 8.63 -9.99
CA LYS A 86 -4.96 8.05 -10.31
C LYS A 86 -4.97 7.04 -11.47
N PRO A 87 -4.27 7.24 -12.61
CA PRO A 87 -4.28 6.27 -13.70
C PRO A 87 -3.76 4.90 -13.32
N MET A 88 -2.74 4.83 -12.45
CA MET A 88 -2.21 3.56 -11.96
C MET A 88 -3.21 2.88 -11.03
N ILE A 89 -3.81 3.63 -10.09
CA ILE A 89 -4.85 3.10 -9.21
C ILE A 89 -6.04 2.56 -10.01
N ALA A 90 -6.50 3.30 -11.02
CA ALA A 90 -7.60 2.86 -11.88
C ALA A 90 -7.28 1.58 -12.68
N LEU A 91 -6.04 1.45 -13.18
CA LEU A 91 -5.60 0.20 -13.82
C LEU A 91 -5.69 -0.98 -12.86
N TYR A 92 -5.22 -0.82 -11.63
CA TYR A 92 -5.19 -1.91 -10.67
C TYR A 92 -6.59 -2.23 -10.14
N VAL A 93 -7.30 -1.24 -9.60
CA VAL A 93 -8.65 -1.39 -9.04
C VAL A 93 -9.67 -1.80 -10.12
N GLY A 94 -9.51 -1.34 -11.36
CA GLY A 94 -10.45 -1.62 -12.44
C GLY A 94 -10.04 -2.78 -13.36
N GLY A 95 -8.78 -2.84 -13.77
CA GLY A 95 -8.31 -3.68 -14.89
C GLY A 95 -7.48 -4.91 -14.52
N MET A 96 -6.96 -5.04 -13.29
CA MET A 96 -6.10 -6.16 -12.89
C MET A 96 -6.89 -7.41 -12.44
N GLY A 97 -7.80 -7.87 -13.30
CA GLY A 97 -8.60 -9.07 -13.07
C GLY A 97 -9.92 -9.04 -13.81
N ALA A 98 -10.64 -10.17 -13.78
CA ALA A 98 -12.03 -10.21 -14.26
C ALA A 98 -12.97 -9.63 -13.19
N ARG A 99 -14.19 -9.27 -13.60
CA ARG A 99 -15.25 -8.89 -12.66
C ARG A 99 -15.45 -10.00 -11.61
N GLY A 100 -15.46 -9.63 -10.33
CA GLY A 100 -15.55 -10.57 -9.20
C GLY A 100 -14.28 -11.39 -8.92
N LYS A 101 -13.17 -11.12 -9.63
CA LYS A 101 -11.84 -11.72 -9.41
C LYS A 101 -10.74 -10.68 -9.58
N ASN A 102 -10.86 -9.55 -8.89
CA ASN A 102 -9.85 -8.50 -8.84
C ASN A 102 -9.51 -8.16 -7.39
N PHE A 103 -8.37 -8.66 -6.92
CA PHE A 103 -7.94 -8.48 -5.53
C PHE A 103 -7.64 -7.02 -5.14
N TYR A 104 -7.35 -6.15 -6.12
CA TYR A 104 -7.15 -4.72 -5.89
C TYR A 104 -8.48 -3.99 -5.77
N ASN A 105 -9.50 -4.45 -6.49
CA ASN A 105 -10.87 -4.02 -6.28
C ASN A 105 -11.35 -4.42 -4.87
N ASP A 106 -11.18 -5.69 -4.50
CA ASP A 106 -11.50 -6.19 -3.17
C ASP A 106 -10.72 -5.46 -2.05
N LEU A 107 -9.50 -4.99 -2.35
CA LEU A 107 -8.73 -4.16 -1.43
C LEU A 107 -9.36 -2.79 -1.23
N ALA A 108 -9.73 -2.09 -2.32
CA ALA A 108 -10.43 -0.81 -2.24
C ALA A 108 -11.76 -0.95 -1.48
N CYS A 109 -12.52 -2.02 -1.73
CA CYS A 109 -13.74 -2.33 -0.98
C CYS A 109 -13.47 -2.53 0.52
N ARG A 110 -12.40 -3.26 0.88
CA ARG A 110 -11.99 -3.43 2.30
C ARG A 110 -11.61 -2.13 2.99
N TYR A 111 -11.19 -1.11 2.23
CA TYR A 111 -10.94 0.23 2.73
C TYR A 111 -12.17 1.14 2.78
N GLY A 112 -13.33 0.63 2.35
CA GLY A 112 -14.62 1.34 2.39
C GLY A 112 -14.98 2.03 1.08
N TYR A 113 -14.23 1.83 0.00
CA TYR A 113 -14.45 2.45 -1.31
C TYR A 113 -15.22 1.53 -2.27
N GLU A 114 -16.23 0.80 -1.78
CA GLU A 114 -16.94 -0.21 -2.57
C GLU A 114 -17.66 0.38 -3.80
N ALA A 115 -18.32 1.53 -3.62
CA ALA A 115 -19.04 2.20 -4.71
C ALA A 115 -18.07 2.69 -5.79
N GLU A 116 -16.99 3.35 -5.38
CA GLU A 116 -15.96 3.89 -6.27
C GLU A 116 -15.20 2.75 -6.95
N ALA A 117 -14.85 1.67 -6.23
CA ALA A 117 -14.20 0.51 -6.80
C ALA A 117 -15.04 -0.14 -7.90
N LYS A 118 -16.36 -0.25 -7.68
CA LYS A 118 -17.30 -0.75 -8.69
C LYS A 118 -17.32 0.17 -9.92
N GLU A 119 -17.47 1.48 -9.72
CA GLU A 119 -17.50 2.46 -10.81
C GLU A 119 -16.20 2.45 -11.63
N ILE A 120 -15.05 2.47 -10.96
CA ILE A 120 -13.73 2.40 -11.59
C ILE A 120 -13.63 1.13 -12.45
N GLN A 121 -14.05 -0.02 -11.93
CA GLN A 121 -14.01 -1.28 -12.69
C GLN A 121 -14.97 -1.27 -13.88
N ASP A 122 -16.20 -0.75 -13.74
CA ASP A 122 -17.15 -0.63 -14.83
C ASP A 122 -16.58 0.22 -15.96
N LEU A 123 -16.09 1.42 -15.64
CA LEU A 123 -15.48 2.32 -16.61
C LEU A 123 -14.23 1.72 -17.27
N TYR A 124 -13.35 1.08 -16.49
CA TYR A 124 -12.11 0.54 -17.02
C TYR A 124 -12.36 -0.63 -17.99
N LEU A 125 -13.29 -1.53 -17.66
CA LEU A 125 -13.66 -2.67 -18.51
C LEU A 125 -14.45 -2.24 -19.77
N ASP A 126 -15.17 -1.12 -19.70
CA ASP A 126 -15.79 -0.46 -20.87
C ASP A 126 -14.77 0.28 -21.76
N GLY A 127 -13.48 0.27 -21.41
CA GLY A 127 -12.42 0.97 -22.15
C GLY A 127 -12.34 2.48 -21.86
N LYS A 128 -13.16 3.01 -20.95
CA LYS A 128 -13.23 4.41 -20.53
C LYS A 128 -12.16 4.73 -19.48
N LYS A 129 -10.88 4.55 -19.85
CA LYS A 129 -9.75 4.62 -18.91
C LYS A 129 -9.55 5.98 -18.25
N ARG A 130 -9.88 7.07 -18.96
CA ARG A 130 -9.73 8.43 -18.41
C ARG A 130 -10.81 8.71 -17.38
N GLU A 131 -12.03 8.30 -17.67
CA GLU A 131 -13.17 8.37 -16.75
C GLU A 131 -12.91 7.48 -15.53
N ALA A 132 -12.38 6.27 -15.72
CA ALA A 132 -11.98 5.39 -14.62
C ALA A 132 -10.92 6.02 -13.72
N ALA A 133 -9.93 6.72 -14.30
CA ALA A 133 -8.94 7.47 -13.53
C ALA A 133 -9.58 8.64 -12.78
N ALA A 134 -10.50 9.39 -13.41
CA ALA A 134 -11.21 10.48 -12.75
C ALA A 134 -12.09 10.01 -11.58
N ALA A 135 -12.66 8.80 -11.68
CA ALA A 135 -13.48 8.17 -10.64
C ALA A 135 -12.67 7.68 -9.42
N VAL A 136 -11.33 7.67 -9.48
CA VAL A 136 -10.50 7.38 -8.29
C VAL A 136 -10.66 8.52 -7.28
N PRO A 137 -11.15 8.23 -6.05
CA PRO A 137 -11.37 9.26 -5.05
C PRO A 137 -10.03 9.77 -4.51
N ASP A 138 -9.96 11.08 -4.32
CA ASP A 138 -8.76 11.76 -3.80
C ASP A 138 -8.33 11.23 -2.42
N SER A 139 -9.30 10.88 -1.57
CA SER A 139 -9.04 10.33 -0.25
C SER A 139 -8.32 8.98 -0.32
N LEU A 140 -8.67 8.11 -1.27
CA LEU A 140 -7.95 6.85 -1.48
C LEU A 140 -6.51 7.11 -1.92
N VAL A 141 -6.28 8.10 -2.79
CA VAL A 141 -4.92 8.49 -3.20
C VAL A 141 -4.11 8.96 -2.01
N ASP A 142 -4.69 9.81 -1.16
CA ASP A 142 -4.02 10.36 0.02
C ASP A 142 -3.74 9.31 1.11
N GLU A 143 -4.62 8.31 1.25
CA GLU A 143 -4.44 7.18 2.17
C GLU A 143 -3.22 6.34 1.79
N ILE A 144 -3.02 6.08 0.48
CA ILE A 144 -2.04 5.07 0.01
C ILE A 144 -0.74 5.63 -0.57
N ALA A 145 -0.59 6.95 -0.58
CA ALA A 145 0.56 7.65 -1.13
C ALA A 145 0.96 8.87 -0.29
N LEU A 146 2.20 9.32 -0.45
CA LEU A 146 2.71 10.55 0.18
C LEU A 146 2.86 11.62 -0.91
N ILE A 147 1.84 12.46 -1.05
CA ILE A 147 1.74 13.44 -2.14
C ILE A 147 1.55 14.85 -1.57
N GLY A 148 2.37 15.78 -2.02
CA GLY A 148 2.21 17.21 -1.74
C GLY A 148 3.50 17.93 -1.35
N PRO A 149 3.39 19.13 -0.77
CA PRO A 149 4.54 19.84 -0.24
C PRO A 149 5.15 19.07 0.94
N LYS A 150 6.41 19.38 1.27
CA LYS A 150 7.17 18.68 2.31
C LYS A 150 6.43 18.61 3.63
N GLU A 151 5.80 19.71 4.05
CA GLU A 151 5.08 19.84 5.31
C GLU A 151 3.91 18.86 5.34
N ARG A 152 3.16 18.76 4.24
CA ARG A 152 2.07 17.79 4.13
C ARG A 152 2.56 16.34 4.19
N ILE A 153 3.68 16.04 3.53
CA ILE A 153 4.28 14.70 3.57
C ILE A 153 4.71 14.37 5.01
N ALA A 154 5.34 15.33 5.70
CA ALA A 154 5.75 15.19 7.10
C ALA A 154 4.55 14.90 8.02
N ASP A 155 3.47 15.68 7.90
CA ASP A 155 2.24 15.48 8.68
C ASP A 155 1.62 14.10 8.44
N ARG A 156 1.64 13.63 7.18
CA ARG A 156 1.09 12.30 6.84
C ARG A 156 1.91 11.15 7.40
N LEU A 157 3.23 11.31 7.53
CA LEU A 157 4.12 10.25 8.01
C LEU A 157 3.76 9.75 9.42
N ASP A 158 3.09 10.55 10.25
CA ASP A 158 2.69 10.13 11.58
C ASP A 158 1.72 8.94 11.54
N ALA A 159 0.73 8.97 10.64
CA ALA A 159 -0.18 7.83 10.45
C ALA A 159 0.58 6.57 10.01
N TRP A 160 1.59 6.71 9.14
CA TRP A 160 2.42 5.57 8.72
C TRP A 160 3.22 4.99 9.88
N ARG A 161 3.83 5.84 10.73
CA ARG A 161 4.56 5.40 11.93
C ARG A 161 3.67 4.68 12.92
N GLU A 162 2.45 5.17 13.11
CA GLU A 162 1.47 4.59 14.05
C GLU A 162 0.86 3.26 13.55
N SER A 163 0.93 3.00 12.24
CA SER A 163 0.33 1.80 11.62
C SER A 163 1.13 0.51 11.78
N GLY A 164 2.29 0.54 12.44
CA GLY A 164 3.16 -0.64 12.60
C GLY A 164 4.05 -0.94 11.39
N VAL A 165 4.12 -0.02 10.42
CA VAL A 165 5.08 -0.07 9.30
C VAL A 165 6.51 0.06 9.83
N GLY A 166 7.37 -0.88 9.47
CA GLY A 166 8.80 -0.85 9.83
C GLY A 166 9.65 -0.17 8.76
N THR A 167 9.32 -0.39 7.48
CA THR A 167 10.07 0.15 6.34
C THR A 167 9.15 0.83 5.32
N LEU A 168 9.52 2.02 4.84
CA LEU A 168 8.87 2.63 3.66
C LEU A 168 9.73 2.41 2.42
N ILE A 169 9.23 1.64 1.46
CA ILE A 169 9.87 1.50 0.13
C ILE A 169 9.43 2.69 -0.71
N VAL A 170 10.30 3.70 -0.80
CA VAL A 170 10.03 4.96 -1.52
C VAL A 170 9.99 4.73 -3.03
N GLY A 171 8.81 4.81 -3.61
CA GLY A 171 8.58 4.85 -5.04
C GLY A 171 8.50 6.29 -5.54
N SER A 172 9.62 6.82 -6.04
CA SER A 172 9.62 8.14 -6.70
C SER A 172 10.68 8.22 -7.78
N ALA A 173 10.37 8.95 -8.85
CA ALA A 173 11.35 9.35 -9.86
C ALA A 173 12.00 10.71 -9.54
N GLN A 174 11.49 11.44 -8.54
CA GLN A 174 12.00 12.76 -8.14
C GLN A 174 13.14 12.59 -7.13
N ILE A 175 14.34 13.03 -7.51
CA ILE A 175 15.51 13.02 -6.61
C ILE A 175 15.23 13.88 -5.37
N GLU A 176 14.51 14.98 -5.54
CA GLU A 176 14.10 15.90 -4.48
C GLU A 176 13.16 15.20 -3.48
N ALA A 177 12.19 14.42 -3.96
CA ALA A 177 11.30 13.65 -3.08
C ALA A 177 12.09 12.59 -2.29
N ILE A 178 13.04 11.90 -2.92
CA ILE A 178 13.90 10.92 -2.22
C ILE A 178 14.71 11.61 -1.12
N ARG A 179 15.26 12.81 -1.38
CA ARG A 179 16.00 13.60 -0.38
C ARG A 179 15.11 14.06 0.77
N VAL A 180 13.89 14.50 0.48
CA VAL A 180 12.91 14.88 1.51
C VAL A 180 12.56 13.68 2.39
N MET A 181 12.31 12.51 1.79
CA MET A 181 12.04 11.29 2.57
C MET A 181 13.23 10.89 3.43
N ALA A 182 14.46 11.02 2.92
CA ALA A 182 15.66 10.78 3.72
C ALA A 182 15.75 11.75 4.91
N GLU A 183 15.47 13.04 4.72
CA GLU A 183 15.46 14.03 5.80
C GLU A 183 14.37 13.77 6.85
N LEU A 184 13.20 13.28 6.43
CA LEU A 184 12.06 13.05 7.33
C LEU A 184 12.11 11.70 8.06
N CYS A 185 12.91 10.75 7.59
CA CYS A 185 12.90 9.36 8.07
C CYS A 185 14.25 8.81 8.57
N LEU A 186 15.38 9.49 8.33
CA LEU A 186 16.72 9.08 8.77
C LEU A 186 17.35 10.11 9.72
#